data_AF-A0A965R9S0-F1
#
_entry.id   AF-A0A965R9S0-F1
#
_cell.length_a   1.000
_cell.length_b   1.000
_cell.length_c   1.000
_cell.angle_alpha   90.00
_cell.angle_beta   90.00
_cell.angle_gamma   90.00
#
_symmetry.space_group_name_H-M   'P 1'
#
loop_
_entity.id
_entity.type
_entity.pdbx_description
1 polymer ?
#
loop_
_entity_poly.entity_id
_entity_poly.type
_entity_poly.pdbx_seq_one_letter_code
_entity_poly.pdbx_strand_id
1 'polypeptide(L)'
;MMQREFIDHRGEDSGHITPRARLTVPRNAVNTIPQHTHTLIERLLESYCERVCPPTARNTVLLGYYIAEDHAVIHELKRICGVPGTCLPSPVARFRYRCLTQDWALDYFDPSATKTGVWRRYRPLSRSRSFIELLREFDLDSAGHFWGRLDGKSLRWCSAKGRCIECDIRYKQVLGLAVPIGSPSADHQKLYRSVTP
;
A
#
# COMPACT_ATOMS: atom_id res chain seq x y z
N MET A 1 -78.98 3.93 -33.92
CA MET A 1 -79.30 2.87 -32.94
C MET A 1 -78.19 2.89 -31.89
N MET A 2 -78.60 3.18 -30.66
CA MET A 2 -77.90 3.03 -29.36
C MET A 2 -76.65 3.85 -29.00
N GLN A 3 -76.86 4.66 -27.95
CA GLN A 3 -75.91 5.27 -27.03
C GLN A 3 -75.12 4.23 -26.23
N ARG A 4 -73.94 4.61 -25.72
CA ARG A 4 -73.60 4.47 -24.28
C ARG A 4 -72.39 5.30 -23.89
N GLU A 5 -72.59 6.05 -22.80
CA GLU A 5 -71.65 6.84 -22.02
C GLU A 5 -70.67 5.99 -21.20
N PHE A 6 -69.68 6.67 -20.60
CA PHE A 6 -69.30 6.65 -19.16
C PHE A 6 -67.80 6.43 -18.81
N ILE A 7 -67.34 7.36 -17.96
CA ILE A 7 -66.27 7.33 -16.92
C ILE A 7 -64.87 7.86 -17.26
N ASP A 8 -64.63 9.03 -16.65
CA ASP A 8 -63.37 9.67 -16.27
C ASP A 8 -62.69 8.93 -15.11
N HIS A 9 -61.38 8.65 -15.22
CA HIS A 9 -60.52 8.46 -14.06
C HIS A 9 -59.11 8.99 -14.32
N ARG A 10 -58.78 10.02 -13.52
CA ARG A 10 -57.45 10.54 -13.23
C ARG A 10 -56.44 9.43 -12.94
N GLY A 11 -55.22 9.61 -13.44
CA GLY A 11 -54.04 8.85 -13.05
C GLY A 11 -52.78 9.66 -13.37
N GLU A 12 -52.42 10.53 -12.44
CA GLU A 12 -51.09 11.15 -12.35
C GLU A 12 -50.04 10.05 -12.23
N ASP A 13 -49.06 10.04 -13.13
CA ASP A 13 -47.73 9.51 -12.78
C ASP A 13 -46.65 10.14 -13.68
N SER A 14 -46.45 11.44 -13.44
CA SER A 14 -45.32 12.19 -13.95
C SER A 14 -44.06 11.74 -13.22
N GLY A 15 -43.52 10.59 -13.62
CA GLY A 15 -42.23 10.07 -13.16
C GLY A 15 -41.11 11.05 -13.52
N HIS A 16 -40.89 12.03 -12.63
CA HIS A 16 -39.79 12.98 -12.72
C HIS A 16 -38.51 12.25 -12.33
N ILE A 17 -37.95 11.49 -13.27
CA ILE A 17 -36.60 10.96 -13.19
C ILE A 17 -35.68 12.18 -13.18
N THR A 18 -35.29 12.61 -11.99
CA THR A 18 -34.23 13.60 -11.82
C THR A 18 -32.97 13.01 -12.45
N PRO A 19 -32.37 13.64 -13.48
CA PRO A 19 -31.10 13.19 -14.00
C PRO A 19 -30.09 13.37 -12.87
N ARG A 20 -29.63 12.24 -12.32
CA ARG A 20 -28.54 12.14 -11.37
C ARG A 20 -27.42 13.04 -11.90
N ALA A 21 -27.14 14.15 -11.20
CA ALA A 21 -26.15 15.12 -11.62
C ALA A 21 -24.86 14.37 -11.99
N ARG A 22 -24.58 14.32 -13.29
CA ARG A 22 -23.30 13.84 -13.79
C ARG A 22 -22.32 14.85 -13.24
N LEU A 23 -21.55 14.45 -12.23
CA LEU A 23 -20.41 15.23 -11.78
C LEU A 23 -19.54 15.42 -13.02
N THR A 24 -19.62 16.59 -13.62
CA THR A 24 -18.77 17.01 -14.72
C THR A 24 -17.40 17.20 -14.12
N VAL A 25 -16.63 16.11 -14.05
CA VAL A 25 -15.26 16.15 -13.56
C VAL A 25 -14.49 17.06 -14.51
N PRO A 26 -13.84 18.13 -14.02
CA PRO A 26 -12.99 18.95 -14.87
C PRO A 26 -11.92 18.03 -15.47
N ARG A 27 -11.86 18.01 -16.81
CA ARG A 27 -11.00 17.14 -17.62
C ARG A 27 -9.49 17.28 -17.32
N ASN A 28 -9.14 18.26 -16.49
CA ASN A 28 -7.79 18.66 -16.09
C ASN A 28 -7.56 18.59 -14.57
N ALA A 29 -8.23 17.69 -13.84
CA ALA A 29 -7.85 17.45 -12.45
C ALA A 29 -6.40 16.95 -12.40
N VAL A 30 -5.48 17.81 -11.96
CA VAL A 30 -4.06 17.46 -11.82
C VAL A 30 -3.97 16.35 -10.78
N ASN A 31 -3.41 15.20 -11.18
CA ASN A 31 -3.31 14.05 -10.31
C ASN A 31 -2.14 14.23 -9.34
N THR A 32 -2.25 15.15 -8.39
CA THR A 32 -1.18 15.48 -7.44
C THR A 32 -1.52 14.98 -6.05
N ILE A 33 -0.51 14.49 -5.32
CA ILE A 33 -0.64 14.17 -3.90
C ILE A 33 -0.83 15.49 -3.12
N PRO A 34 -1.90 15.66 -2.32
CA PRO A 34 -2.08 16.85 -1.51
C PRO A 34 -0.91 17.05 -0.53
N GLN A 35 -0.50 18.31 -0.29
CA GLN A 35 0.69 18.62 0.53
C GLN A 35 0.68 17.97 1.91
N HIS A 36 -0.47 17.99 2.60
CA HIS A 36 -0.59 17.35 3.91
C HIS A 36 -0.37 15.83 3.81
N THR A 37 -0.95 15.20 2.79
CA THR A 37 -0.75 13.78 2.50
C THR A 37 0.70 13.48 2.17
N HIS A 38 1.38 14.33 1.40
CA HIS A 38 2.80 14.21 1.08
C HIS A 38 3.66 14.13 2.35
N THR A 39 3.55 15.10 3.26
CA THR A 39 4.31 15.10 4.51
C THR A 39 4.03 13.87 5.37
N LEU A 40 2.79 13.38 5.37
CA LEU A 40 2.42 12.18 6.11
C LEU A 40 3.08 10.92 5.51
N ILE A 41 3.01 10.74 4.19
CA ILE A 41 3.61 9.56 3.54
C ILE A 41 5.13 9.56 3.64
N GLU A 42 5.74 10.75 3.60
CA GLU A 42 7.19 10.93 3.73
C GLU A 42 7.68 10.39 5.08
N ARG A 43 7.06 10.84 6.18
CA ARG A 43 7.38 10.35 7.54
C ARG A 43 7.14 8.86 7.68
N LEU A 44 6.06 8.34 7.09
CA LEU A 44 5.75 6.91 7.14
C LEU A 44 6.80 6.08 6.41
N LEU A 45 7.22 6.51 5.22
CA LEU A 45 8.21 5.81 4.41
C LEU A 45 9.61 5.88 5.03
N GLU A 46 10.01 7.05 5.52
CA GLU A 46 11.27 7.24 6.26
C GLU A 46 11.35 6.27 7.43
N SER A 47 10.36 6.34 8.32
CA SER A 47 10.26 5.46 9.49
C SER A 47 10.18 3.98 9.10
N TYR A 48 9.55 3.64 7.98
CA TYR A 48 9.45 2.26 7.50
C TYR A 48 10.80 1.72 7.01
N CYS A 49 11.50 2.48 6.17
CA CYS A 49 12.80 2.11 5.61
C CYS A 49 13.86 1.92 6.70
N GLU A 50 13.92 2.84 7.68
CA GLU A 50 14.85 2.74 8.82
C GLU A 50 14.61 1.49 9.67
N ARG A 51 13.35 1.13 9.87
CA ARG A 51 12.96 -0.02 10.67
C ARG A 51 13.26 -1.35 9.99
N VAL A 52 12.81 -1.53 8.75
CA VAL A 52 12.91 -2.84 8.08
C VAL A 52 14.36 -3.26 7.81
N CYS A 53 15.25 -2.27 7.68
CA CYS A 53 16.66 -2.48 7.37
C CYS A 53 17.57 -1.67 8.31
N PRO A 54 17.78 -2.13 9.57
CA PRO A 54 18.55 -1.37 10.53
C PRO A 54 20.03 -1.28 10.09
N PRO A 55 20.71 -0.14 10.32
CA PRO A 55 22.09 0.09 9.91
C PRO A 55 23.11 -0.92 10.46
N THR A 56 22.78 -1.60 11.56
CA THR A 56 23.63 -2.58 12.23
C THR A 56 23.82 -3.88 11.44
N ALA A 57 23.01 -4.12 10.40
CA ALA A 57 23.10 -5.32 9.61
C ALA A 57 23.99 -5.11 8.37
N ARG A 58 25.28 -5.47 8.49
CA ARG A 58 26.35 -5.25 7.49
C ARG A 58 26.08 -5.80 6.07
N ASN A 59 25.19 -6.79 5.95
CA ASN A 59 24.82 -7.46 4.68
C ASN A 59 23.33 -7.31 4.36
N THR A 60 22.71 -6.20 4.80
CA THR A 60 21.27 -6.00 4.67
C THR A 60 20.91 -5.20 3.45
N VAL A 61 19.78 -5.60 2.84
CA VAL A 61 19.09 -4.86 1.78
C VAL A 61 19.00 -3.40 2.22
N LEU A 62 19.48 -2.47 1.40
CA LEU A 62 19.32 -1.04 1.66
C LEU A 62 18.07 -0.58 0.93
N LEU A 63 17.06 -0.12 1.68
CA LEU A 63 15.87 0.48 1.09
C LEU A 63 15.94 2.00 1.18
N GLY A 64 15.51 2.64 0.10
CA GLY A 64 15.22 4.06 0.05
C GLY A 64 13.83 4.29 -0.53
N TYR A 65 13.41 5.55 -0.54
CA TYR A 65 12.18 5.96 -1.19
C TYR A 65 12.37 7.30 -1.91
N TYR A 66 11.46 7.59 -2.84
CA TYR A 66 11.26 8.93 -3.35
C TYR A 66 9.77 9.18 -3.54
N ILE A 67 9.37 10.44 -3.52
CA ILE A 67 8.00 10.88 -3.77
C ILE A 67 8.03 11.79 -4.98
N ALA A 68 7.24 11.43 -5.98
CA ALA A 68 6.95 12.24 -7.15
C ALA A 68 5.57 12.91 -6.98
N GLU A 69 5.12 13.63 -8.00
CA GLU A 69 3.86 14.39 -7.94
C GLU A 69 2.64 13.52 -7.62
N ASP A 70 2.53 12.35 -8.24
CA ASP A 70 1.35 11.48 -8.17
C ASP A 70 1.61 10.11 -7.54
N HIS A 71 2.85 9.83 -7.12
CA HIS A 71 3.21 8.53 -6.59
C HIS A 71 4.43 8.57 -5.68
N ALA A 72 4.54 7.58 -4.80
CA ALA A 72 5.75 7.26 -4.06
C ALA A 72 6.33 5.94 -4.54
N VAL A 73 7.66 5.81 -4.53
CA VAL A 73 8.36 4.56 -4.87
C VAL A 73 9.28 4.16 -3.74
N ILE A 74 9.21 2.88 -3.36
CA ILE A 74 10.25 2.21 -2.58
C ILE A 74 11.23 1.55 -3.56
N HIS A 75 12.52 1.76 -3.33
CA HIS A 75 13.59 1.20 -4.15
C HIS A 75 14.67 0.57 -3.28
N GLU A 76 15.35 -0.42 -3.83
CA GLU A 76 16.57 -0.99 -3.27
C GLU A 76 17.79 -0.19 -3.75
N LEU A 77 18.73 0.11 -2.86
CA LEU A 77 20.01 0.72 -3.18
C LEU A 77 21.06 -0.39 -3.40
N LYS A 78 21.24 -0.80 -4.65
CA LYS A 78 22.19 -1.85 -5.03
C LYS A 78 23.61 -1.29 -5.08
N ARG A 79 24.55 -1.87 -4.33
CA ARG A 79 25.96 -1.48 -4.39
C ARG A 79 26.58 -1.92 -5.71
N ILE A 80 27.26 -1.01 -6.39
CA ILE A 80 27.98 -1.35 -7.63
C ILE A 80 29.33 -1.97 -7.28
N CYS A 81 29.55 -3.23 -7.67
CA CYS A 81 30.85 -3.92 -7.56
C CYS A 81 31.52 -3.84 -6.16
N GLY A 82 30.75 -3.66 -5.08
CA GLY A 82 31.27 -3.50 -3.73
C GLY A 82 31.99 -2.17 -3.46
N VAL A 83 31.97 -1.20 -4.39
CA VAL A 83 32.61 0.10 -4.23
C VAL A 83 31.83 0.94 -3.20
N PRO A 84 32.46 1.38 -2.10
CA PRO A 84 31.82 2.25 -1.12
C PRO A 84 31.37 3.57 -1.75
N GLY A 85 30.15 4.00 -1.44
CA GLY A 85 29.61 5.29 -1.93
C GLY A 85 28.90 5.23 -3.28
N THR A 86 28.93 4.11 -4.01
CA THR A 86 28.20 3.95 -5.27
C THR A 86 27.04 2.97 -5.13
N CYS A 87 25.81 3.49 -5.20
CA CYS A 87 24.58 2.71 -5.20
C CYS A 87 23.70 3.07 -6.40
N LEU A 88 23.00 2.09 -6.97
CA LEU A 88 21.97 2.30 -7.97
C LEU A 88 20.58 2.01 -7.38
N PRO A 89 19.62 2.93 -7.50
CA PRO A 89 18.24 2.67 -7.09
C PRO A 89 17.59 1.67 -8.05
N SER A 90 17.09 0.58 -7.52
CA SER A 90 16.33 -0.44 -8.22
C SER A 90 14.88 -0.40 -7.72
N PRO A 91 13.90 -0.02 -8.56
CA PRO A 91 12.51 0.13 -8.12
C PRO A 91 11.91 -1.20 -7.67
N VAL A 92 11.16 -1.18 -6.57
CA VAL A 92 10.52 -2.37 -5.97
C VAL A 92 9.01 -2.23 -6.01
N ALA A 93 8.48 -1.17 -5.38
CA ALA A 93 7.06 -0.93 -5.24
C ALA A 93 6.71 0.53 -5.53
N ARG A 94 5.54 0.75 -6.12
CA ARG A 94 5.00 2.08 -6.39
C ARG A 94 3.60 2.21 -5.80
N PHE A 95 3.41 3.25 -5.00
CA PHE A 95 2.15 3.68 -4.43
C PHE A 95 1.66 4.88 -5.23
N ARG A 96 0.69 4.67 -6.12
CA ARG A 96 0.18 5.72 -6.99
C ARG A 96 -1.12 6.30 -6.46
N TYR A 97 -1.14 7.60 -6.22
CA TYR A 97 -2.32 8.34 -5.80
C TYR A 97 -3.25 8.60 -6.98
N ARG A 98 -4.54 8.64 -6.70
CA ARG A 98 -5.59 9.01 -7.65
C ARG A 98 -6.48 10.07 -7.01
N CYS A 99 -6.33 11.31 -7.44
CA CYS A 99 -7.07 12.45 -6.90
C CYS A 99 -8.60 12.28 -7.02
N LEU A 100 -9.08 11.76 -8.16
CA LEU A 100 -10.51 11.63 -8.45
C LEU A 100 -11.24 10.68 -7.48
N THR A 101 -10.56 9.60 -7.07
CA THR A 101 -11.10 8.56 -6.20
C THR A 101 -10.60 8.66 -4.77
N GLN A 102 -9.63 9.57 -4.53
CA GLN A 102 -8.89 9.73 -3.28
C GLN A 102 -8.37 8.39 -2.74
N ASP A 103 -7.92 7.53 -3.65
CA ASP A 103 -7.36 6.23 -3.32
C ASP A 103 -5.93 6.09 -3.83
N TRP A 104 -5.24 5.13 -3.24
CA TRP A 104 -3.90 4.72 -3.60
C TRP A 104 -3.97 3.38 -4.30
N ALA A 105 -2.95 3.14 -5.11
CA ALA A 105 -2.77 1.95 -5.90
C ALA A 105 -1.39 1.37 -5.63
N LEU A 106 -1.29 0.06 -5.41
CA LEU A 106 0.00 -0.61 -5.26
C LEU A 106 0.38 -1.32 -6.56
N ASP A 107 1.56 -0.99 -7.10
CA ASP A 107 2.16 -1.63 -8.26
C ASP A 107 3.52 -2.24 -7.86
N TYR A 108 3.89 -3.37 -8.47
CA TYR A 108 5.22 -3.98 -8.35
C TYR A 108 6.02 -3.80 -9.64
N PHE A 109 7.34 -3.74 -9.52
CA PHE A 109 8.22 -3.65 -10.68
C PHE A 109 8.58 -5.05 -11.21
N ASP A 110 8.36 -5.27 -12.50
CA ASP A 110 8.69 -6.51 -13.19
C ASP A 110 9.87 -6.33 -14.16
N PRO A 111 11.11 -6.62 -13.72
CA PRO A 111 12.30 -6.40 -14.55
C PRO A 111 12.41 -7.41 -15.71
N SER A 112 11.76 -8.58 -15.62
CA SER A 112 11.81 -9.61 -16.67
C SER A 112 10.91 -9.32 -17.87
N ALA A 113 9.99 -8.37 -17.77
CA ALA A 113 9.00 -8.12 -18.83
C ALA A 113 9.60 -7.42 -20.06
N THR A 114 10.57 -6.53 -19.88
CA THR A 114 11.22 -5.73 -20.95
C THR A 114 12.63 -5.33 -20.53
N LYS A 115 13.45 -4.78 -21.45
CA LYS A 115 14.80 -4.26 -21.14
C LYS A 115 14.80 -3.17 -20.05
N THR A 116 13.69 -2.46 -19.87
CA THR A 116 13.54 -1.37 -18.89
C THR A 116 12.62 -1.73 -17.72
N GLY A 117 12.11 -2.97 -17.69
CA GLY A 117 11.06 -3.42 -16.78
C GLY A 117 9.70 -2.76 -17.01
N VAL A 118 8.67 -3.31 -16.35
CA VAL A 118 7.28 -2.84 -16.43
C VAL A 118 6.65 -2.82 -15.04
N TRP A 119 5.89 -1.77 -14.74
CA TRP A 119 5.05 -1.70 -13.56
C TRP A 119 3.77 -2.51 -13.74
N ARG A 120 3.49 -3.42 -12.81
CA ARG A 120 2.28 -4.26 -12.82
C ARG A 120 1.45 -4.03 -11.57
N ARG A 121 0.13 -4.12 -11.70
CA ARG A 121 -0.78 -3.97 -10.58
C ARG A 121 -0.60 -5.12 -9.58
N TYR A 122 -0.39 -4.80 -8.31
CA TYR A 122 -0.47 -5.79 -7.24
C TYR A 122 -1.94 -6.20 -7.06
N ARG A 123 -2.23 -7.51 -7.15
CA ARG A 123 -3.62 -8.01 -7.16
C ARG A 123 -4.22 -8.26 -5.78
N PRO A 124 -3.48 -8.80 -4.78
CA PRO A 124 -4.05 -9.09 -3.46
C PRO A 124 -4.74 -7.88 -2.81
N LEU A 125 -4.09 -6.72 -2.85
CA LEU A 125 -4.72 -5.44 -2.53
C LEU A 125 -4.35 -4.39 -3.57
N SER A 126 -5.22 -4.26 -4.58
CA SER A 126 -4.93 -3.43 -5.74
C SER A 126 -5.11 -1.93 -5.51
N ARG A 127 -5.95 -1.55 -4.54
CA ARG A 127 -6.23 -0.17 -4.14
C ARG A 127 -6.68 -0.08 -2.68
N SER A 128 -6.41 1.05 -2.03
CA SER A 128 -7.00 1.43 -0.75
C SER A 128 -6.98 2.95 -0.58
N ARG A 129 -7.93 3.52 0.17
CA ARG A 129 -7.86 4.92 0.62
C ARG A 129 -6.80 5.13 1.71
N SER A 130 -6.38 4.06 2.38
CA SER A 130 -5.35 4.07 3.42
C SER A 130 -4.00 3.71 2.82
N PHE A 131 -3.07 4.67 2.83
CA PHE A 131 -1.68 4.42 2.45
C PHE A 131 -1.04 3.35 3.35
N ILE A 132 -1.35 3.37 4.64
CA ILE A 132 -0.81 2.42 5.63
C ILE A 132 -1.25 0.99 5.31
N GLU A 133 -2.48 0.77 4.83
CA GLU A 133 -2.92 -0.57 4.42
C GLU A 133 -2.10 -1.10 3.25
N LEU A 134 -1.85 -0.27 2.23
CA LEU A 134 -1.00 -0.68 1.12
C LEU A 134 0.44 -0.91 1.57
N LEU A 135 0.96 -0.10 2.50
CA LEU A 135 2.31 -0.29 3.04
C LEU A 135 2.40 -1.59 3.84
N ARG A 136 1.35 -1.95 4.59
CA ARG A 136 1.24 -3.25 5.26
C ARG A 136 1.14 -4.40 4.27
N GLU A 137 0.45 -4.25 3.15
CA GLU A 137 0.38 -5.27 2.11
C GLU A 137 1.68 -5.42 1.33
N PHE A 138 2.36 -4.30 1.03
CA PHE A 138 3.72 -4.31 0.49
C PHE A 138 4.67 -5.04 1.43
N ASP A 139 4.56 -4.73 2.72
CA ASP A 139 5.29 -5.44 3.75
C ASP A 139 4.90 -6.92 3.67
N LEU A 140 3.66 -7.33 3.95
CA LEU A 140 3.16 -8.71 3.92
C LEU A 140 3.60 -9.51 2.68
N ASP A 141 3.47 -8.94 1.48
CA ASP A 141 3.85 -9.52 0.18
C ASP A 141 3.40 -10.97 0.00
N SER A 142 2.12 -11.22 0.24
CA SER A 142 1.53 -12.57 0.13
C SER A 142 1.69 -13.20 -1.25
N ALA A 143 1.85 -12.38 -2.31
CA ALA A 143 2.11 -12.85 -3.67
C ALA A 143 3.61 -12.96 -4.04
N GLY A 144 4.53 -12.58 -3.14
CA GLY A 144 5.97 -12.71 -3.34
C GLY A 144 6.55 -11.87 -4.48
N HIS A 145 5.97 -10.69 -4.75
CA HIS A 145 6.38 -9.82 -5.84
C HIS A 145 7.44 -8.78 -5.46
N PHE A 146 7.58 -8.45 -4.18
CA PHE A 146 8.43 -7.36 -3.73
C PHE A 146 9.77 -7.87 -3.16
N TRP A 147 9.72 -8.76 -2.18
CA TRP A 147 10.91 -9.08 -1.38
C TRP A 147 11.75 -10.22 -1.93
N GLY A 148 11.13 -11.18 -2.63
CA GLY A 148 11.82 -12.33 -3.21
C GLY A 148 12.83 -11.97 -4.31
N ARG A 149 12.90 -10.69 -4.69
CA ARG A 149 13.72 -10.15 -5.77
C ARG A 149 14.86 -9.23 -5.29
N LEU A 150 14.93 -8.97 -3.98
CA LEU A 150 15.93 -8.07 -3.40
C LEU A 150 17.25 -8.80 -3.18
N ASP A 151 18.35 -8.10 -3.40
CA ASP A 151 19.71 -8.63 -3.25
C ASP A 151 20.16 -8.45 -1.80
N GLY A 152 20.08 -9.52 -0.99
CA GLY A 152 20.63 -9.54 0.37
C GLY A 152 19.65 -10.03 1.42
N LYS A 153 20.03 -9.91 2.69
CA LYS A 153 19.18 -10.31 3.82
C LYS A 153 18.36 -9.11 4.29
N SER A 154 17.05 -9.25 4.42
CA SER A 154 16.23 -8.24 5.13
C SER A 154 15.84 -8.79 6.51
N LEU A 155 15.46 -7.94 7.46
CA LEU A 155 14.86 -8.42 8.72
C LEU A 155 13.59 -9.24 8.47
N ARG A 156 12.97 -9.03 7.31
CA ARG A 156 11.77 -9.71 6.90
C ARG A 156 12.02 -11.15 6.39
N TRP A 157 13.24 -11.50 5.94
CA TRP A 157 13.50 -12.82 5.36
C TRP A 157 14.89 -13.27 5.79
N CYS A 158 14.96 -14.24 6.70
CA CYS A 158 16.23 -14.92 6.99
C CYS A 158 16.46 -16.12 6.07
N SER A 159 15.46 -16.50 5.26
CA SER A 159 15.53 -17.53 4.23
C SER A 159 14.49 -17.27 3.12
N ALA A 160 14.60 -17.98 1.99
CA ALA A 160 13.59 -17.96 0.92
C ALA A 160 12.21 -18.48 1.36
N LYS A 161 12.10 -19.15 2.53
CA LYS A 161 10.84 -19.67 3.10
C LYS A 161 10.18 -18.68 4.08
N GLY A 162 10.72 -17.47 4.23
CA GLY A 162 10.23 -16.45 5.18
C GLY A 162 11.08 -16.31 6.44
N ARG A 163 10.49 -15.76 7.50
CA ARG A 163 11.15 -15.54 8.80
C ARG A 163 11.17 -16.78 9.67
N CYS A 164 12.32 -17.05 10.29
CA CYS A 164 12.35 -17.87 11.50
C CYS A 164 11.76 -17.09 12.68
N ILE A 165 11.43 -17.80 13.76
CA ILE A 165 10.82 -17.25 14.97
C ILE A 165 11.65 -16.10 15.56
N GLU A 166 12.97 -16.23 15.58
CA GLU A 166 13.86 -15.19 16.13
C GLU A 166 13.83 -13.89 15.30
N CYS A 167 13.83 -14.02 13.97
CA CYS A 167 13.72 -12.86 13.08
C CYS A 167 12.33 -12.21 13.18
N ASP A 168 11.28 -12.99 13.43
CA ASP A 168 9.93 -12.45 13.65
C ASP A 168 9.83 -11.65 14.96
N ILE A 169 10.47 -12.11 16.04
CA ILE A 169 10.55 -11.37 17.31
C ILE A 169 11.27 -10.04 17.13
N ARG A 170 12.47 -10.04 16.52
CA ARG A 170 13.23 -8.81 16.25
C ARG A 170 12.44 -7.85 15.37
N TYR A 171 11.76 -8.38 14.36
CA TYR A 171 10.91 -7.59 13.48
C TYR A 171 9.73 -6.96 14.24
N LYS A 172 9.04 -7.70 15.12
CA LYS A 172 7.97 -7.15 15.95
C LYS A 172 8.47 -6.09 16.94
N GLN A 173 9.67 -6.26 17.51
CA GLN A 173 10.29 -5.25 18.38
C GLN A 173 10.58 -3.95 17.62
N VAL A 174 11.14 -4.07 16.42
CA VAL A 174 11.39 -2.95 15.50
C VAL A 174 10.10 -2.22 15.15
N LEU A 175 9.01 -2.94 14.90
CA LEU A 175 7.69 -2.35 14.63
C LEU A 175 7.00 -1.76 15.87
N GLY A 176 7.59 -1.88 17.06
CA GLY A 176 6.96 -1.46 18.32
C GLY A 176 5.76 -2.32 18.73
N LEU A 177 5.64 -3.54 18.17
CA LEU A 177 4.53 -4.48 18.40
C LEU A 177 4.86 -5.54 19.45
N ALA A 178 6.11 -5.65 19.89
CA ALA A 178 6.52 -6.57 20.94
C ALA A 178 6.89 -5.81 22.22
N VAL A 179 6.33 -6.24 23.36
CA VAL A 179 6.78 -5.81 24.68
C VAL A 179 8.19 -6.37 24.90
N PRO A 180 9.15 -5.57 25.39
CA PRO A 180 10.50 -6.07 25.65
C PRO A 180 10.45 -7.22 26.65
N ILE A 181 11.10 -8.34 26.31
CA ILE A 181 11.29 -9.49 27.20
C ILE A 181 12.19 -9.01 28.34
N GLY A 182 11.56 -8.61 29.45
CA GLY A 182 12.25 -8.01 30.60
C GLY A 182 11.35 -7.27 31.60
N SER A 183 10.07 -7.02 31.30
CA SER A 183 9.12 -6.51 32.29
C SER A 183 8.39 -7.67 32.99
N PRO A 184 8.61 -7.91 34.30
CA PRO A 184 7.80 -8.84 35.04
C PRO A 184 6.49 -8.15 35.42
N SER A 185 5.42 -8.40 34.66
CA SER A 185 4.10 -8.38 35.28
C SER A 185 3.22 -9.45 34.67
N ALA A 186 2.72 -10.29 35.56
CA ALA A 186 1.73 -11.30 35.30
C ALA A 186 0.43 -10.69 34.73
N ASP A 187 -0.39 -11.58 34.18
CA ASP A 187 -1.78 -11.39 33.78
C ASP A 187 -2.05 -10.61 32.50
N HIS A 188 -1.99 -11.31 31.36
CA HIS A 188 -2.90 -11.04 30.24
C HIS A 188 -3.39 -12.34 29.61
N GLN A 189 -4.13 -13.11 30.41
CA GLN A 189 -5.16 -14.00 29.88
C GLN A 189 -6.45 -13.17 29.75
N LYS A 190 -6.99 -13.10 28.52
CA LYS A 190 -8.19 -12.36 28.05
C LYS A 190 -7.89 -11.05 27.32
N LEU A 191 -7.90 -11.10 25.98
CA LEU A 191 -8.58 -10.10 25.14
C LEU A 191 -8.64 -10.53 23.67
N TYR A 192 -9.34 -11.63 23.41
CA TYR A 192 -10.05 -11.81 22.15
C TYR A 192 -11.35 -12.58 22.43
N ARG A 193 -12.38 -11.83 22.84
CA ARG A 193 -13.77 -12.21 22.59
C ARG A 193 -14.50 -11.01 21.98
N SER A 194 -15.14 -11.33 20.86
CA SER A 194 -16.29 -10.67 20.22
C SER A 194 -16.17 -9.22 19.77
N VAL A 195 -16.22 -9.03 18.44
CA VAL A 195 -17.25 -8.16 17.85
C VAL A 195 -17.77 -8.83 16.57
N THR A 196 -18.98 -9.39 16.69
CA THR A 196 -19.97 -9.49 15.62
C THR A 196 -21.22 -8.82 16.20
N PRO A 197 -22.03 -8.06 15.44
CA PRO A 197 -23.39 -7.74 15.88
C PRO A 197 -24.27 -8.99 15.91
#